data_AF-A0AAV6C4T3-F1
#
_entry.id   AF-A0AAV6C4T3-F1
#
_cell.length_a   1.000
_cell.length_b   1.000
_cell.length_c   1.000
_cell.angle_alpha   90.00
_cell.angle_beta   90.00
_cell.angle_gamma   90.00
#
_symmetry.space_group_name_H-M   'P 1'
#
loop_
_entity.id
_entity.type
_entity.pdbx_description
1 polymer ?
#
loop_
_entity_poly.entity_id
_entity_poly.type
_entity_poly.pdbx_seq_one_letter_code
_entity_poly.pdbx_strand_id
1 'polypeptide(L)'
;MTVKDHTALRAQLTLAAVGALDDASQMEIERHLAVCPACAAEFARWQRMGVAIRRMPKPLAPAGLVERTRALLVERQVQEAEARADFRGLALVLAFVWAMTFLAWPLERQLAAGAASLFALDSARASLWVLAYTILGSIAGTTAAVVLGLNRRQAARRAA
;
A
#
# COMPACT_ATOMS: atom_id res chain seq x y z
N MET A 1 -33.56 -14.06 -34.56
CA MET A 1 -32.52 -13.84 -33.52
C MET A 1 -31.68 -12.66 -33.97
N THR A 2 -31.76 -11.58 -33.21
CA THR A 2 -31.46 -10.21 -33.64
C THR A 2 -30.03 -9.83 -33.32
N VAL A 3 -29.43 -9.01 -34.18
CA VAL A 3 -28.07 -8.43 -34.21
C VAL A 3 -27.38 -8.16 -32.84
N LYS A 4 -28.12 -7.99 -31.73
CA LYS A 4 -27.58 -7.85 -30.37
C LYS A 4 -26.82 -9.09 -29.86
N ASP A 5 -27.17 -10.29 -30.31
CA ASP A 5 -26.43 -11.50 -29.90
C ASP A 5 -25.03 -11.54 -30.52
N HIS A 6 -24.89 -11.11 -31.78
CA HIS A 6 -23.63 -11.27 -32.51
C HIS A 6 -22.48 -10.40 -31.98
N THR A 7 -22.75 -9.19 -31.47
CA THR A 7 -21.70 -8.31 -30.93
C THR A 7 -21.17 -8.80 -29.58
N ALA A 8 -22.05 -9.26 -28.69
CA ALA A 8 -21.64 -9.88 -27.43
C ALA A 8 -20.87 -11.19 -27.67
N LEU A 9 -21.35 -12.02 -28.61
CA LEU A 9 -20.68 -13.26 -28.98
C LEU A 9 -19.30 -13.03 -29.58
N ARG A 10 -19.11 -11.94 -30.35
CA ARG A 10 -17.85 -11.65 -31.03
C ARG A 10 -16.66 -11.45 -30.07
N ALA A 11 -16.89 -10.86 -28.90
CA ALA A 11 -15.86 -10.77 -27.86
C ALA A 11 -15.46 -12.18 -27.37
N GLN A 12 -16.46 -13.04 -27.15
CA GLN A 12 -16.24 -14.42 -26.69
C GLN A 12 -15.61 -15.33 -27.77
N LEU A 13 -15.86 -15.08 -29.06
CA LEU A 13 -15.22 -15.82 -30.17
C LEU A 13 -13.69 -15.75 -30.11
N THR A 14 -13.13 -14.61 -29.69
CA THR A 14 -11.68 -14.45 -29.58
C THR A 14 -11.10 -15.30 -28.45
N LEU A 15 -11.75 -15.27 -27.29
CA LEU A 15 -11.41 -16.08 -26.13
C LEU A 15 -11.56 -17.58 -26.46
N ALA A 16 -12.59 -17.96 -27.21
CA ALA A 16 -12.84 -19.34 -27.62
C ALA A 16 -11.76 -19.83 -28.58
N ALA A 17 -11.33 -18.97 -29.52
CA ALA A 17 -10.30 -19.32 -30.49
C ALA A 17 -8.93 -19.59 -29.83
N VAL A 18 -8.67 -19.01 -28.65
CA VAL A 18 -7.46 -19.26 -27.86
C VAL A 18 -7.65 -20.33 -26.77
N GLY A 19 -8.86 -20.84 -26.57
CA GLY A 19 -9.18 -21.84 -25.55
C GLY A 19 -9.23 -21.28 -24.12
N ALA A 20 -9.67 -20.04 -23.96
CA ALA A 20 -9.71 -19.33 -22.68
C ALA A 20 -11.13 -19.19 -22.07
N LEU A 21 -12.13 -19.88 -22.63
CA LEU A 21 -13.46 -19.99 -21.99
C LEU A 21 -13.54 -21.24 -21.13
N ASP A 22 -14.49 -21.24 -20.20
CA ASP A 22 -14.98 -22.46 -19.57
C ASP A 22 -15.71 -23.37 -20.57
N ASP A 23 -15.84 -24.65 -20.19
CA ASP A 23 -16.39 -25.70 -21.05
C ASP A 23 -17.84 -25.43 -21.46
N ALA A 24 -18.66 -24.85 -20.57
CA ALA A 24 -20.07 -24.58 -20.83
C ALA A 24 -20.25 -23.52 -21.92
N SER A 25 -19.49 -22.44 -21.83
CA SER A 25 -19.51 -21.35 -22.79
C SER A 25 -18.87 -21.76 -24.13
N GLN A 26 -17.87 -22.63 -24.09
CA GLN A 26 -17.26 -23.20 -25.29
C GLN A 26 -18.28 -24.02 -26.10
N MET A 27 -19.07 -24.88 -25.44
CA MET A 27 -20.13 -25.67 -26.09
C MET A 27 -21.24 -24.78 -26.67
N GLU A 28 -21.59 -23.68 -26.01
CA GLU A 28 -22.58 -22.73 -26.52
C GLU A 28 -22.11 -22.05 -27.81
N ILE A 29 -20.84 -21.63 -27.84
CA ILE A 29 -20.23 -21.06 -29.04
C ILE A 29 -20.19 -22.08 -30.17
N GLU A 30 -19.76 -23.32 -29.91
CA GLU A 30 -19.72 -24.37 -30.94
C GLU A 30 -21.11 -24.63 -31.55
N ARG A 31 -22.15 -24.64 -30.72
CA ARG A 31 -23.55 -24.74 -31.19
C ARG A 31 -23.93 -23.56 -32.09
N HIS A 32 -23.53 -22.34 -31.74
CA HIS A 32 -23.78 -21.16 -32.56
C HIS A 32 -23.01 -21.20 -33.89
N LEU A 33 -21.75 -21.64 -33.87
CA LEU A 33 -20.89 -21.76 -35.06
C LEU A 33 -21.45 -22.77 -36.07
N ALA A 34 -22.16 -23.80 -35.60
CA ALA A 34 -22.85 -24.76 -36.47
C ALA A 34 -24.02 -24.14 -37.26
N VAL A 35 -24.62 -23.06 -36.75
CA VAL A 35 -25.80 -22.41 -37.35
C VAL A 35 -25.41 -21.15 -38.13
N CYS A 36 -24.39 -20.41 -37.69
CA CYS A 36 -24.01 -19.13 -38.29
C CYS A 36 -22.68 -19.21 -39.08
N PRO A 37 -22.72 -19.27 -40.42
CA PRO A 37 -21.49 -19.36 -41.24
C PRO A 37 -20.62 -18.10 -41.15
N ALA A 38 -21.22 -16.92 -40.90
CA ALA A 38 -20.46 -15.68 -40.73
C ALA A 38 -19.58 -15.70 -39.47
N CYS A 39 -20.12 -16.19 -38.34
CA CYS A 39 -19.37 -16.35 -37.10
C CYS A 39 -18.33 -17.48 -37.21
N ALA A 40 -18.65 -18.58 -37.90
CA ALA A 40 -17.68 -19.64 -38.21
C ALA A 40 -16.48 -19.15 -39.01
N ALA A 41 -16.72 -18.34 -40.05
CA ALA A 41 -15.65 -17.73 -40.85
C ALA A 41 -14.78 -16.79 -40.02
N GLU A 42 -15.37 -16.04 -39.09
CA GLU A 42 -14.63 -15.18 -38.17
C GLU A 42 -13.79 -15.96 -37.16
N PHE A 43 -14.37 -16.97 -36.53
CA PHE A 43 -13.68 -17.86 -35.61
C PHE A 43 -12.47 -18.54 -36.26
N ALA A 44 -12.62 -19.02 -37.50
CA ALA A 44 -11.51 -19.61 -38.26
C ALA A 44 -10.37 -18.60 -38.53
N ARG A 45 -10.68 -17.31 -38.73
CA ARG A 45 -9.64 -16.27 -38.85
C ARG A 45 -8.87 -16.12 -37.54
N TRP A 46 -9.57 -16.05 -36.40
CA TRP A 46 -8.95 -15.95 -35.09
C TRP A 46 -8.10 -17.18 -34.74
N GLN A 47 -8.59 -18.39 -35.04
CA GLN A 47 -7.81 -19.62 -34.84
C GLN A 47 -6.51 -19.62 -35.65
N ARG A 48 -6.56 -19.20 -36.93
CA ARG A 48 -5.35 -19.08 -37.76
C ARG A 48 -4.34 -18.10 -37.18
N MET A 49 -4.80 -16.94 -36.68
CA MET A 49 -3.93 -15.98 -36.00
C MET A 49 -3.34 -16.57 -34.71
N GLY A 50 -4.14 -17.23 -33.89
CA GLY A 50 -3.67 -17.88 -32.67
C GLY A 50 -2.62 -18.96 -32.93
N VAL A 51 -2.79 -19.75 -34.00
CA VAL A 51 -1.78 -20.72 -34.45
C VAL A 51 -0.50 -20.03 -34.91
N ALA A 52 -0.61 -18.93 -35.67
CA ALA A 52 0.55 -18.17 -36.12
C ALA A 52 1.35 -17.60 -34.93
N ILE A 53 0.67 -17.02 -33.93
CA ILE A 53 1.29 -16.49 -32.71
C ILE A 53 1.94 -17.62 -31.90
N ARG A 54 1.27 -18.77 -31.74
CA ARG A 54 1.82 -19.93 -31.01
C ARG A 54 3.05 -20.54 -31.68
N ARG A 55 3.17 -20.37 -33.00
CA ARG A 55 4.34 -20.79 -33.78
C ARG A 55 5.48 -19.77 -33.77
N MET A 56 5.25 -18.57 -33.25
CA MET A 56 6.33 -17.60 -33.11
C MET A 56 7.39 -18.17 -32.15
N PRO A 57 8.68 -17.94 -32.44
CA PRO A 57 9.76 -18.37 -31.55
C PRO A 57 9.55 -17.70 -30.20
N LYS A 58 9.45 -18.51 -29.14
CA LYS A 58 9.42 -17.99 -27.77
C LYS A 58 10.80 -17.37 -27.50
N PRO A 59 10.91 -16.07 -27.23
CA PRO A 59 12.18 -15.47 -26.92
C PRO A 59 12.74 -16.14 -25.67
N LEU A 60 14.00 -16.60 -25.73
CA LEU A 60 14.68 -17.15 -24.58
C LEU A 60 14.85 -16.03 -23.56
N ALA A 61 14.44 -16.26 -22.32
CA ALA A 61 14.66 -15.30 -21.26
C ALA A 61 16.17 -15.03 -21.11
N PRO A 62 16.61 -13.77 -20.94
CA PRO A 62 18.01 -13.46 -20.80
C PRO A 62 18.58 -14.11 -19.53
N ALA A 63 19.83 -14.59 -19.62
CA ALA A 63 20.51 -15.18 -18.48
C ALA A 63 20.51 -14.19 -17.28
N GLY A 64 20.27 -14.72 -16.09
CA GLY A 64 20.24 -13.92 -14.86
C GLY A 64 19.03 -13.00 -14.69
N LEU A 65 17.98 -13.09 -15.54
CA LEU A 65 16.72 -12.37 -15.28
C LEU A 65 16.14 -12.75 -13.92
N VAL A 66 16.08 -14.06 -13.62
CA VAL A 66 15.55 -14.57 -12.35
C VAL A 66 16.36 -14.05 -11.17
N GLU A 67 17.69 -14.06 -11.29
CA GLU A 67 18.57 -13.60 -10.21
C GLU A 67 18.45 -12.09 -9.97
N ARG A 68 18.42 -11.29 -11.03
CA ARG A 68 18.17 -9.84 -10.93
C ARG A 68 16.81 -9.54 -10.30
N THR A 69 15.77 -10.25 -10.73
CA THR A 69 14.43 -10.07 -10.17
C THR A 69 14.40 -10.48 -8.69
N ARG A 70 15.07 -11.57 -8.30
CA ARG A 70 15.20 -11.97 -6.90
C ARG A 70 15.92 -10.92 -6.06
N ALA A 71 17.04 -10.40 -6.55
CA ALA A 71 17.79 -9.36 -5.86
C ALA A 71 16.92 -8.10 -5.63
N LEU A 72 16.20 -7.66 -6.66
CA LEU A 72 15.28 -6.52 -6.56
C LEU A 72 14.13 -6.77 -5.58
N LEU A 73 13.60 -8.00 -5.52
CA LEU A 73 12.54 -8.35 -4.57
C LEU A 73 13.05 -8.37 -3.12
N VAL A 74 14.24 -8.91 -2.88
CA VAL A 74 14.87 -8.91 -1.56
C VAL A 74 15.12 -7.47 -1.10
N GLU A 75 15.67 -6.62 -1.97
CA GLU A 75 15.89 -5.21 -1.66
C GLU A 75 14.60 -4.48 -1.31
N ARG A 76 13.52 -4.68 -2.08
CA ARG A 76 12.21 -4.11 -1.75
C ARG A 76 11.67 -4.61 -0.41
N GLN A 77 11.83 -5.90 -0.10
CA GLN A 77 11.37 -6.44 1.19
C GLN A 77 12.12 -5.84 2.37
N VAL A 78 13.44 -5.60 2.22
CA VAL A 78 14.24 -4.93 3.25
C VAL A 78 13.76 -3.49 3.44
N GLN A 79 13.56 -2.73 2.34
CA GLN A 79 13.04 -1.37 2.41
C GLN A 79 11.66 -1.28 3.07
N GLU A 80 10.75 -2.21 2.76
CA GLU A 80 9.42 -2.27 3.38
C GLU A 80 9.47 -2.69 4.86
N ALA A 81 10.45 -3.51 5.26
CA ALA A 81 10.66 -3.87 6.66
C ALA A 81 11.19 -2.66 7.46
N GLU A 82 12.13 -1.91 6.89
CA GLU A 82 12.66 -0.67 7.49
C GLU A 82 11.57 0.40 7.63
N ALA A 83 10.76 0.63 6.58
CA ALA A 83 9.66 1.59 6.64
C ALA A 83 8.62 1.23 7.73
N ARG A 84 8.35 -0.07 7.94
CA ARG A 84 7.46 -0.53 9.02
C ARG A 84 8.06 -0.33 10.40
N ALA A 85 9.36 -0.56 10.57
CA ALA A 85 10.05 -0.30 11.82
C ALA A 85 10.05 1.21 12.15
N ASP A 86 10.26 2.06 11.15
CA ASP A 86 10.22 3.52 11.29
C ASP A 86 8.83 4.02 11.72
N PHE A 87 7.77 3.51 11.09
CA PHE A 87 6.41 3.90 11.47
C PHE A 87 6.06 3.50 12.91
N ARG A 88 6.55 2.34 13.39
CA ARG A 88 6.36 1.93 14.79
C ARG A 88 7.05 2.87 15.77
N GLY A 89 8.27 3.32 15.46
CA GLY A 89 9.00 4.28 16.30
C GLY A 89 8.25 5.61 16.41
N LEU A 90 7.79 6.16 15.29
CA LEU A 90 6.99 7.39 15.27
C LEU A 90 5.66 7.23 16.01
N ALA A 91 4.97 6.10 15.83
CA ALA A 91 3.72 5.80 16.54
C ALA A 91 3.93 5.73 18.05
N LEU A 92 5.04 5.15 18.51
CA LEU A 92 5.37 5.05 19.95
C LEU A 92 5.66 6.43 20.56
N VAL A 93 6.44 7.26 19.86
CA VAL A 93 6.70 8.65 20.28
C VAL A 93 5.40 9.45 20.33
N LEU A 94 4.55 9.34 19.29
CA LEU A 94 3.27 10.02 19.24
C LEU A 94 2.33 9.57 20.36
N ALA A 95 2.26 8.26 20.62
CA ALA A 95 1.48 7.68 21.72
C ALA A 95 1.98 8.17 23.08
N PHE A 96 3.30 8.29 23.27
CA PHE A 96 3.89 8.81 24.51
C PHE A 96 3.54 10.28 24.74
N VAL A 97 3.63 11.12 23.70
CA VAL A 97 3.22 12.54 23.76
C VAL A 97 1.74 12.64 24.15
N TRP A 98 0.86 11.88 23.48
CA TRP A 98 -0.56 11.85 23.81
C TRP A 98 -0.82 11.35 25.24
N ALA A 99 -0.13 10.30 25.68
CA ALA A 99 -0.25 9.78 27.04
C ALA A 99 0.12 10.85 28.07
N MET A 100 1.20 11.60 27.85
CA MET A 100 1.59 12.73 28.72
C MET A 100 0.54 13.84 28.72
N THR A 101 -0.01 14.21 27.56
CA THR A 101 -1.09 15.21 27.48
C THR A 101 -2.34 14.76 28.24
N PHE A 102 -2.74 13.50 28.10
CA PHE A 102 -3.90 12.95 28.82
C PHE A 102 -3.64 12.77 30.32
N LEU A 103 -2.40 12.50 30.75
CA LEU A 103 -2.04 12.42 32.16
C LEU A 103 -1.90 13.80 32.81
N ALA A 104 -1.47 14.82 32.08
CA ALA A 104 -1.31 16.18 32.60
C ALA A 104 -2.66 16.77 33.04
N TRP A 105 -3.73 16.55 32.27
CA TRP A 105 -5.07 17.08 32.55
C TRP A 105 -5.67 16.67 33.93
N PRO A 106 -5.75 15.38 34.30
CA PRO A 106 -6.22 14.97 35.62
C PRO A 106 -5.25 15.34 36.73
N LEU A 107 -3.94 15.40 36.44
CA LEU A 107 -2.93 15.79 37.41
C LEU A 107 -3.11 17.25 37.81
N GLU A 108 -3.34 18.15 36.85
CA GLU A 108 -3.69 19.55 37.11
C GLU A 108 -4.99 19.68 37.91
N ARG A 109 -6.03 18.89 37.58
CA ARG A 109 -7.28 18.91 38.36
C ARG A 109 -7.09 18.45 39.80
N GLN A 110 -6.32 17.39 40.03
CA GLN A 110 -6.06 16.88 41.37
C GLN A 110 -5.14 17.81 42.16
N LEU A 111 -4.12 18.38 41.52
CA LEU A 111 -3.26 19.38 42.14
C LEU A 111 -4.01 20.67 42.45
N ALA A 112 -4.90 21.14 41.57
CA ALA A 112 -5.75 22.31 41.85
C ALA A 112 -6.72 22.05 43.00
N ALA A 113 -7.34 20.87 43.06
CA ALA A 113 -8.23 20.48 44.17
C ALA A 113 -7.48 20.32 45.50
N GLY A 114 -6.25 19.77 45.48
CA GLY A 114 -5.40 19.59 46.65
C GLY A 114 -4.61 20.84 47.07
N ALA A 115 -4.33 21.77 46.15
CA ALA A 115 -3.65 23.03 46.45
C ALA A 115 -4.62 24.11 46.93
N ALA A 116 -5.88 24.09 46.48
CA ALA A 116 -6.94 24.97 46.99
C ALA A 116 -7.18 24.79 48.50
N SER A 117 -6.86 23.62 49.06
CA SER A 117 -6.95 23.37 50.50
C SER A 117 -5.71 23.76 51.30
N LEU A 118 -4.57 24.04 50.64
CA LEU A 118 -3.29 24.29 51.33
C LEU A 118 -2.68 25.68 51.06
N PHE A 119 -2.89 26.31 49.90
CA PHE A 119 -2.21 27.56 49.55
C PHE A 119 -3.10 28.53 48.75
N ALA A 120 -3.75 29.46 49.45
CA ALA A 120 -4.55 30.55 48.87
C ALA A 120 -3.70 31.75 48.38
N LEU A 121 -2.40 31.60 48.13
CA LEU A 121 -1.51 32.69 47.71
C LEU A 121 -0.69 32.29 46.47
N ASP A 122 -0.87 33.08 45.40
CA ASP A 122 -0.06 33.15 44.17
C ASP A 122 -0.30 32.10 43.04
N SER A 123 -1.59 31.84 42.77
CA SER A 123 -2.12 30.98 41.68
C SER A 123 -1.57 31.31 40.26
N ALA A 124 -1.25 32.58 39.97
CA ALA A 124 -0.78 33.00 38.65
C ALA A 124 0.67 32.57 38.34
N ARG A 125 1.52 32.46 39.36
CA ARG A 125 2.94 32.13 39.18
C ARG A 125 3.18 30.62 39.09
N ALA A 126 2.35 29.83 39.78
CA ALA A 126 2.35 28.38 39.69
C ALA A 126 1.89 27.89 38.30
N SER A 127 0.87 28.51 37.70
CA SER A 127 0.39 28.12 36.36
C SER A 127 1.41 28.43 35.26
N LEU A 128 2.12 29.57 35.36
CA LEU A 128 3.20 29.93 34.44
C LEU A 128 4.36 28.93 34.49
N TRP A 129 4.69 28.39 35.67
CA TRP A 129 5.74 27.39 35.81
C TRP A 129 5.37 26.04 35.20
N VAL A 130 4.11 25.62 35.33
CA VAL A 130 3.60 24.38 34.71
C VAL A 130 3.58 24.52 33.18
N LEU A 131 3.10 25.65 32.66
CA LEU A 131 3.11 25.92 31.22
C LEU A 131 4.54 25.97 30.65
N ALA A 132 5.48 26.59 31.37
CA ALA A 132 6.88 26.63 30.97
C ALA A 132 7.51 25.23 30.92
N TYR A 133 7.22 24.36 31.89
CA TYR A 133 7.74 22.99 31.92
C TYR A 133 7.17 22.12 30.79
N THR A 134 5.88 22.25 30.50
CA THR A 134 5.22 21.52 29.41
C THR A 134 5.76 21.94 28.05
N ILE A 135 5.98 23.25 27.85
CA ILE A 135 6.57 23.77 26.60
C ILE A 135 8.02 23.29 26.45
N LEU A 136 8.83 23.36 27.51
CA LEU A 136 10.23 22.89 27.48
C LEU A 136 10.33 21.38 27.19
N GLY A 137 9.48 20.56 27.82
CA GLY A 137 9.45 19.12 27.57
C GLY A 137 9.05 18.78 26.13
N SER A 138 8.12 19.55 25.55
CA SER A 138 7.67 19.39 24.16
C SER A 138 8.78 19.72 23.16
N ILE A 139 9.55 20.79 23.43
CA ILE A 139 10.66 21.23 22.57
C ILE A 139 11.82 20.22 22.64
N ALA A 140 12.15 19.70 23.81
CA ALA A 140 13.19 18.67 23.97
C ALA A 140 12.82 17.35 23.24
N GLY A 141 11.56 16.92 23.32
CA GLY A 141 11.08 15.72 22.63
C GLY A 141 11.09 15.88 21.10
N THR A 142 10.65 17.02 20.59
CA THR A 142 10.62 17.30 19.14
C THR A 142 12.03 17.45 18.55
N THR A 143 12.95 18.11 19.26
CA THR A 143 14.34 18.25 18.81
C THR A 143 15.08 16.90 18.77
N ALA A 144 14.89 16.03 19.76
CA ALA A 144 15.48 14.68 19.76
C ALA A 144 14.99 13.84 18.57
N ALA A 145 13.69 13.89 18.26
CA ALA A 145 13.11 13.17 17.13
C ALA A 145 13.64 13.68 15.77
N VAL A 146 13.79 15.00 15.63
CA VAL A 146 14.33 15.62 14.40
C VAL A 146 15.82 15.30 14.23
N VAL A 147 16.62 15.37 15.30
CA VAL A 147 18.07 15.09 15.24
C VAL A 147 18.33 13.61 14.90
N LEU A 148 17.56 12.67 15.48
CA LEU A 148 17.65 11.25 15.13
C LEU A 148 17.24 10.97 13.67
N GLY A 149 16.21 11.68 13.16
CA GLY A 149 15.80 11.59 11.76
C GLY A 149 16.84 12.13 10.78
N LEU A 150 17.51 13.24 11.13
CA LEU A 150 18.51 13.88 10.28
C LEU A 150 19.83 13.10 10.23
N ASN A 151 20.32 12.60 11.37
CA ASN A 151 21.55 11.79 11.42
C ASN A 151 21.37 10.48 10.62
N ARG A 152 20.18 9.89 10.62
CA ARG A 152 19.88 8.67 9.86
C ARG A 152 19.82 8.91 8.35
N ARG A 153 19.22 10.03 7.92
CA ARG A 153 19.26 10.45 6.50
C ARG A 153 20.69 10.72 6.01
N GLN A 154 21.55 11.27 6.87
CA GLN A 154 22.96 11.47 6.55
C GLN A 154 23.74 10.15 6.46
N ALA A 155 23.46 9.18 7.34
CA ALA A 155 24.07 7.86 7.26
C ALA A 155 23.68 7.12 5.96
N ALA A 156 22.40 7.18 5.57
CA ALA A 156 21.93 6.59 4.32
C ALA A 156 22.58 7.23 3.07
N ARG A 157 22.81 8.55 3.07
CA ARG A 157 23.49 9.25 1.98
C ARG A 157 25.00 8.98 1.89
N ARG A 158 25.63 8.54 2.98
CA ARG A 158 27.06 8.19 2.99
C ARG A 158 27.33 6.75 2.57
N ALA A 159 26.30 5.91 2.60
CA ALA A 159 26.36 4.49 2.21
C ALA A 159 25.96 4.25 0.74
N ALA A 160 25.39 5.24 0.07
CA ALA A 160 25.11 5.28 -1.36
C ALA A 160 26.25 5.95 -2.12
#